data_AF-A0A3M1H6X3-F1
#
_entry.id   AF-A0A3M1H6X3-F1
#
_cell.length_a   1.000
_cell.length_b   1.000
_cell.length_c   1.000
_cell.angle_alpha   90.00
_cell.angle_beta   90.00
_cell.angle_gamma   90.00
#
_symmetry.space_group_name_H-M   'P 1'
#
loop_
_entity.id
_entity.type
_entity.pdbx_description
1 polymer ?
#
loop_
_entity_poly.entity_id
_entity_poly.type
_entity_poly.pdbx_seq_one_letter_code
_entity_poly.pdbx_strand_id
1 'polypeptide(L)'
;MLPWAPSPFRPVRPSGNARRDCRTAGEPLPPLARGPLPTGRAWSIPPPWRRNSTETAPGVSRCVGVEHVGAKRVVLLVGRLGDGPARCVRPRCAQRAVACRGRSGVRSLQQLTVADSILDPVGRSVRGAAQVRERLKALGARLRDEAQRLLDYREIEARSKELGCPVTERTLRFYVSEGVLPPPHARRGGRTPVYEEQWILGALLAIHIMRERFGRSLAEIREVLRRLTDEPALLAEKLQALHDATHDPGEPGGAGPLADVALTREQARRAIDTFFSRLVGADGSRPLQPSEISVLDLVTEIANPPEQRVAALPIEPAAVLAPDTLPEGAVPLERARALEDLFIGRFEDRLGEARRIVHPEDGGAIAAGPRDRVEQKTLRFDEVVDLMKRHRVYDRALLRAMPLDVALIYRYMSRSLFGRREPRLVLAACSVSPLEELVTRRYATRRAGAAELERALELVRPSPGALHAVGVLSTTGWEPGTEHQLPDNADLLVALVSFEGGTRWRLQHSGDARWALLAPWFDPETEREKIDRARAAIAAHPQLALRGGHVVLAHLVEELAMDPRLVMRAVGELLEADRELALLEVGGRQIIKRKRL
;
A
#
# COMPACT_ATOMS: atom_id res chain seq x y z
N MET A 1 41.42 -1.81 23.44
CA MET A 1 40.53 -2.99 23.28
C MET A 1 40.75 -3.92 24.46
N LEU A 2 39.80 -3.92 25.42
CA LEU A 2 39.58 -4.91 26.48
C LEU A 2 38.05 -4.86 26.75
N PRO A 3 37.38 -5.99 27.01
CA PRO A 3 35.93 -6.01 27.11
C PRO A 3 35.47 -5.64 28.53
N TRP A 4 34.47 -4.75 28.60
CA TRP A 4 33.73 -4.41 29.81
C TRP A 4 32.76 -5.54 30.17
N ALA A 5 32.84 -6.04 31.40
CA ALA A 5 31.83 -6.90 32.01
C ALA A 5 31.00 -6.08 33.01
N PRO A 6 29.65 -6.17 33.01
CA PRO A 6 28.82 -5.44 33.96
C PRO A 6 28.76 -6.16 35.31
N SER A 7 28.87 -5.38 36.38
CA SER A 7 28.72 -5.84 37.77
C SER A 7 27.23 -6.05 38.12
N PRO A 8 26.86 -7.08 38.90
CA PRO A 8 25.45 -7.34 39.21
C PRO A 8 24.95 -6.49 40.38
N PHE A 9 23.90 -5.71 40.13
CA PHE A 9 23.09 -5.07 41.16
C PHE A 9 22.40 -6.14 42.03
N ARG A 10 22.61 -6.08 43.35
CA ARG A 10 21.82 -6.84 44.34
C ARG A 10 20.55 -6.06 44.70
N PRO A 11 19.37 -6.70 44.73
CA PRO A 11 18.15 -6.05 45.21
C PRO A 11 18.11 -6.01 46.74
N VAL A 12 17.82 -4.83 47.29
CA VAL A 12 17.53 -4.60 48.71
C VAL A 12 16.11 -5.12 48.99
N ARG A 13 15.97 -6.01 49.98
CA ARG A 13 14.66 -6.48 50.49
C ARG A 13 13.99 -5.39 51.32
N PRO A 14 12.69 -5.13 51.16
CA PRO A 14 11.95 -4.35 52.15
C PRO A 14 11.57 -5.25 53.33
N SER A 15 11.99 -4.84 54.53
CA SER A 15 11.52 -5.41 55.79
C SER A 15 10.14 -4.84 56.12
N GLY A 16 9.10 -5.67 56.01
CA GLY A 16 7.77 -5.35 56.52
C GLY A 16 7.63 -5.77 57.97
N ASN A 17 7.29 -4.82 58.85
CA ASN A 17 6.64 -5.10 60.13
C ASN A 17 5.92 -3.83 60.60
N ALA A 18 4.61 -3.77 60.37
CA ALA A 18 3.70 -2.91 61.12
C ALA A 18 2.27 -3.46 61.00
N ARG A 19 1.89 -4.32 61.94
CA ARG A 19 0.50 -4.50 62.34
C ARG A 19 0.03 -3.19 62.98
N ARG A 20 -1.11 -2.66 62.55
CA ARG A 20 -2.00 -1.88 63.43
C ARG A 20 -3.44 -1.96 62.94
N ASP A 21 -4.28 -2.20 63.92
CA ASP A 21 -5.73 -2.29 63.89
C ASP A 21 -6.40 -1.04 63.34
N CYS A 22 -7.48 -1.20 62.58
CA CYS A 22 -8.55 -0.20 62.52
C CYS A 22 -9.90 -0.91 62.51
N ARG A 23 -10.63 -0.67 63.61
CA ARG A 23 -12.02 -1.05 63.84
C ARG A 23 -12.96 -0.21 62.96
N THR A 24 -14.08 -0.85 62.69
CA THR A 24 -15.35 -0.39 62.12
C THR A 24 -15.95 0.87 62.75
N ALA A 25 -16.37 1.80 61.89
CA ALA A 25 -17.56 2.65 61.98
C ALA A 25 -17.77 3.20 60.54
N GLY A 26 -18.90 3.12 59.85
CA GLY A 26 -20.28 2.96 60.29
C GLY A 26 -21.04 4.27 60.08
N GLU A 27 -21.12 4.79 58.84
CA GLU A 27 -22.06 5.86 58.47
C GLU A 27 -22.78 5.53 57.14
N PRO A 28 -24.11 5.72 57.05
CA PRO A 28 -24.91 5.37 55.88
C PRO A 28 -24.99 6.52 54.86
N LEU A 29 -24.87 6.16 53.58
CA LEU A 29 -25.13 7.05 52.44
C LEU A 29 -26.64 7.32 52.26
N PRO A 30 -27.06 8.52 51.84
CA PRO A 30 -28.45 8.83 51.53
C PRO A 30 -28.88 8.25 50.17
N PRO A 31 -30.18 7.97 49.98
CA PRO A 31 -30.68 7.30 48.77
C PRO A 31 -30.74 8.24 47.57
N LEU A 32 -30.17 7.79 46.45
CA LEU A 32 -30.31 8.42 45.14
C LEU A 32 -31.74 8.23 44.60
N ALA A 33 -32.41 9.36 44.34
CA ALA A 33 -33.70 9.43 43.69
C ALA A 33 -33.60 8.95 42.22
N ARG A 34 -34.45 7.98 41.85
CA ARG A 34 -34.63 7.52 40.46
C ARG A 34 -35.58 8.47 39.73
N GLY A 35 -35.06 9.27 38.82
CA GLY A 35 -35.85 9.96 37.80
C GLY A 35 -36.13 9.07 36.58
N PRO A 36 -37.28 9.22 35.90
CA PRO A 36 -37.68 8.37 34.79
C PRO A 36 -36.97 8.71 33.48
N LEU A 37 -36.60 7.67 32.73
CA LEU A 37 -36.06 7.75 31.37
C LEU A 37 -37.12 8.25 30.38
N PRO A 38 -36.80 9.17 29.46
CA PRO A 38 -37.70 9.54 28.38
C PRO A 38 -37.70 8.47 27.29
N THR A 39 -38.89 7.95 27.00
CA THR A 39 -39.22 7.13 25.84
C THR A 39 -39.27 8.02 24.59
N GLY A 40 -38.48 7.69 23.57
CA GLY A 40 -38.34 8.54 22.39
C GLY A 40 -38.00 7.78 21.11
N ARG A 41 -39.05 7.35 20.41
CA ARG A 41 -39.19 7.19 18.94
C ARG A 41 -38.29 6.19 18.21
N ALA A 42 -38.89 5.05 17.91
CA ALA A 42 -38.52 4.17 16.82
C ALA A 42 -38.64 4.89 15.46
N TRP A 43 -37.56 4.88 14.68
CA TRP A 43 -37.58 5.23 13.27
C TRP A 43 -37.74 3.95 12.45
N SER A 44 -38.86 3.88 11.74
CA SER A 44 -39.22 2.85 10.78
C SER A 44 -38.30 2.91 9.54
N ILE A 45 -37.64 1.79 9.25
CA ILE A 45 -36.86 1.56 8.03
C ILE A 45 -37.85 1.12 6.91
N PRO A 46 -37.95 1.82 5.77
CA PRO A 46 -38.68 1.31 4.62
C PRO A 46 -37.83 0.28 3.84
N PRO A 47 -38.43 -0.79 3.29
CA PRO A 47 -37.70 -1.78 2.50
C PRO A 47 -37.36 -1.26 1.10
N PRO A 48 -36.24 -1.69 0.49
CA PRO A 48 -35.89 -1.30 -0.87
C PRO A 48 -36.81 -1.95 -1.91
N TRP A 49 -37.02 -1.19 -2.97
CA TRP A 49 -37.92 -1.44 -4.07
C TRP A 49 -37.54 -2.69 -4.90
N ARG A 50 -38.57 -3.43 -5.31
CA ARG A 50 -38.53 -4.46 -6.34
C ARG A 50 -38.07 -3.84 -7.67
N ARG A 51 -37.04 -4.41 -8.30
CA ARG A 51 -36.79 -4.20 -9.74
C ARG A 51 -37.55 -5.23 -10.54
N ASN A 52 -38.30 -4.73 -11.51
CA ASN A 52 -38.98 -5.50 -12.55
C ASN A 52 -37.95 -6.26 -13.41
N SER A 53 -38.13 -7.58 -13.46
CA SER A 53 -37.54 -8.44 -14.48
C SER A 53 -38.36 -8.29 -15.77
N THR A 54 -37.80 -7.63 -16.78
CA THR A 54 -38.26 -7.79 -18.16
C THR A 54 -37.56 -8.99 -18.76
N GLU A 55 -38.33 -10.04 -19.03
CA GLU A 55 -37.98 -11.14 -19.91
C GLU A 55 -37.71 -10.62 -21.32
N THR A 56 -36.55 -10.96 -21.87
CA THR A 56 -36.30 -10.91 -23.31
C THR A 56 -35.78 -12.26 -23.76
N ALA A 57 -36.53 -12.89 -24.68
CA ALA A 57 -36.17 -14.13 -25.36
C ALA A 57 -34.87 -13.99 -26.16
N PRO A 58 -34.09 -15.08 -26.37
CA PRO A 58 -32.84 -15.00 -27.11
C PRO A 58 -33.09 -14.93 -28.63
N GLY A 59 -32.81 -13.77 -29.20
CA GLY A 59 -32.71 -13.56 -30.64
C GLY A 59 -31.39 -14.08 -31.20
N VAL A 60 -31.47 -14.68 -32.39
CA VAL A 60 -30.34 -15.16 -33.20
C VAL A 60 -29.50 -13.97 -33.69
N SER A 61 -28.25 -13.85 -33.25
CA SER A 61 -27.30 -12.92 -33.85
C SER A 61 -26.75 -13.50 -35.15
N ARG A 62 -27.06 -12.86 -36.30
CA ARG A 62 -26.38 -13.11 -37.57
C ARG A 62 -25.18 -12.17 -37.68
N CYS A 63 -23.97 -12.71 -37.77
CA CYS A 63 -22.81 -11.93 -38.22
C CYS A 63 -22.70 -12.09 -39.74
N VAL A 64 -22.77 -10.97 -40.46
CA VAL A 64 -22.50 -10.92 -41.91
C VAL A 64 -21.09 -10.36 -42.07
N GLY A 65 -20.15 -11.20 -42.48
CA GLY A 65 -18.83 -10.75 -42.94
C GLY A 65 -18.86 -10.58 -44.46
N VAL A 66 -18.51 -9.39 -44.95
CA VAL A 66 -18.28 -9.13 -46.37
C VAL A 66 -16.79 -8.96 -46.56
N GLU A 67 -16.17 -9.89 -47.30
CA GLU A 67 -14.79 -9.74 -47.76
C GLU A 67 -14.76 -9.47 -49.26
N HIS A 68 -13.88 -8.56 -49.65
CA HIS A 68 -13.63 -8.22 -51.03
C HIS A 68 -12.41 -8.98 -51.53
N VAL A 69 -12.61 -9.86 -52.52
CA VAL A 69 -11.52 -10.51 -53.25
C VAL A 69 -11.62 -10.09 -54.72
N GLY A 70 -10.87 -9.04 -55.07
CA GLY A 70 -10.94 -8.39 -56.38
C GLY A 70 -12.31 -7.75 -56.65
N ALA A 71 -12.76 -7.77 -57.92
CA ALA A 71 -13.97 -7.07 -58.37
C ALA A 71 -15.31 -7.78 -58.05
N LYS A 72 -15.31 -8.83 -57.23
CA LYS A 72 -16.54 -9.55 -56.85
C LYS A 72 -16.74 -9.57 -55.34
N ARG A 73 -17.99 -9.36 -54.91
CA ARG A 73 -18.44 -9.54 -53.53
C ARG A 73 -18.77 -11.01 -53.30
N VAL A 74 -18.19 -11.60 -52.25
CA VAL A 74 -18.60 -12.90 -51.73
C VAL A 74 -19.20 -12.67 -50.34
N VAL A 75 -20.44 -13.10 -50.16
CA VAL A 75 -21.15 -13.01 -48.88
C VAL A 75 -21.06 -14.37 -48.20
N LEU A 76 -20.39 -14.44 -47.05
CA LEU A 76 -20.26 -15.66 -46.26
C LEU A 76 -21.31 -15.64 -45.14
N LEU A 77 -22.28 -16.56 -45.23
CA LEU A 77 -23.27 -16.80 -44.19
C LEU A 77 -22.81 -17.99 -43.34
N VAL A 78 -22.39 -17.73 -42.12
CA VAL A 78 -22.06 -18.79 -41.15
C VAL A 78 -23.26 -18.99 -40.23
N GLY A 79 -24.00 -20.08 -40.45
CA GLY A 79 -25.07 -20.53 -39.56
C GLY A 79 -24.56 -21.53 -38.53
N ARG A 80 -24.86 -21.31 -37.25
CA ARG A 80 -24.72 -22.34 -36.20
C ARG A 80 -25.97 -23.23 -36.22
N LEU A 81 -25.82 -24.50 -36.55
CA LEU A 81 -26.82 -25.52 -36.21
C LEU A 81 -26.70 -25.79 -34.71
N GLY A 82 -27.68 -25.34 -33.93
CA GLY A 82 -27.79 -25.67 -32.52
C GLY A 82 -28.41 -27.04 -32.34
N ASP A 83 -27.72 -27.93 -31.63
CA ASP A 83 -28.26 -29.19 -31.15
C ASP A 83 -29.30 -28.91 -30.04
N GLY A 84 -30.57 -29.04 -30.39
CA GLY A 84 -31.69 -29.03 -29.45
C GLY A 84 -32.63 -30.23 -29.74
N PRO A 85 -33.05 -31.00 -28.73
CA PRO A 85 -33.82 -32.22 -28.96
C PRO A 85 -35.26 -31.89 -29.35
N ALA A 86 -35.63 -32.20 -30.59
CA ALA A 86 -37.02 -32.17 -31.04
C ALA A 86 -37.82 -33.29 -30.35
N ARG A 87 -38.78 -32.90 -29.50
CA ARG A 87 -39.82 -33.79 -28.98
C ARG A 87 -40.82 -34.07 -30.11
N CYS A 88 -40.72 -35.25 -30.72
CA CYS A 88 -41.81 -35.80 -31.54
C CYS A 88 -42.69 -36.72 -30.69
N VAL A 89 -44.00 -36.43 -30.74
CA VAL A 89 -45.08 -37.20 -30.12
C VAL A 89 -45.35 -38.46 -30.96
N ARG A 90 -45.49 -39.58 -30.25
CA ARG A 90 -45.76 -40.99 -30.61
C ARG A 90 -46.96 -41.22 -31.58
N PRO A 91 -47.07 -42.38 -32.30
CA PRO A 91 -47.50 -43.63 -31.64
C PRO A 91 -46.88 -44.98 -32.09
N ARG A 92 -46.82 -45.86 -31.08
CA ARG A 92 -46.85 -47.34 -31.00
C ARG A 92 -46.51 -48.19 -32.24
N CYS A 93 -45.48 -49.04 -32.09
CA CYS A 93 -45.62 -50.50 -32.22
C CYS A 93 -44.46 -51.22 -31.52
N ALA A 94 -44.76 -52.41 -31.00
CA ALA A 94 -43.93 -53.22 -30.12
C ALA A 94 -42.95 -54.12 -30.91
N GLN A 95 -41.77 -54.40 -30.34
CA GLN A 95 -41.25 -55.76 -30.11
C GLN A 95 -39.89 -55.76 -29.39
N ARG A 96 -39.71 -56.82 -28.59
CA ARG A 96 -38.57 -57.18 -27.74
C ARG A 96 -37.34 -57.60 -28.56
N ALA A 97 -36.14 -57.31 -28.06
CA ALA A 97 -35.05 -58.28 -27.80
C ALA A 97 -33.77 -57.54 -27.32
N VAL A 98 -33.33 -57.79 -26.07
CA VAL A 98 -32.18 -58.64 -25.67
C VAL A 98 -30.87 -57.85 -25.54
N ALA A 99 -30.35 -57.91 -24.32
CA ALA A 99 -29.06 -57.41 -23.88
C ALA A 99 -27.92 -58.27 -24.42
N CYS A 100 -26.79 -57.65 -24.75
CA CYS A 100 -25.47 -58.28 -24.68
C CYS A 100 -24.42 -57.25 -24.23
N ARG A 101 -23.73 -57.58 -23.13
CA ARG A 101 -22.45 -56.99 -22.73
C ARG A 101 -21.38 -57.41 -23.74
N GLY A 102 -20.43 -56.52 -24.02
CA GLY A 102 -19.20 -56.88 -24.71
C GLY A 102 -18.16 -55.77 -24.64
N ARG A 103 -17.11 -55.98 -23.86
CA ARG A 103 -15.88 -55.17 -23.86
C ARG A 103 -15.13 -55.34 -25.18
N SER A 104 -14.28 -54.34 -25.46
CA SER A 104 -12.99 -54.39 -26.18
C SER A 104 -12.94 -53.61 -27.48
N GLY A 105 -11.77 -53.05 -27.78
CA GLY A 105 -11.37 -52.78 -29.16
C GLY A 105 -11.07 -51.33 -29.50
N VAL A 106 -9.86 -50.92 -29.11
CA VAL A 106 -8.98 -49.97 -29.82
C VAL A 106 -9.12 -50.02 -31.36
N ARG A 107 -8.97 -48.83 -31.98
CA ARG A 107 -8.79 -48.49 -33.41
C ARG A 107 -10.05 -48.26 -34.26
N SER A 108 -10.31 -47.00 -34.57
CA SER A 108 -10.37 -46.55 -35.97
C SER A 108 -10.00 -45.07 -36.08
N LEU A 109 -8.94 -44.80 -36.84
CA LEU A 109 -8.66 -43.51 -37.47
C LEU A 109 -9.81 -43.25 -38.46
N GLN A 110 -10.70 -42.31 -38.18
CA GLN A 110 -11.52 -41.73 -39.23
C GLN A 110 -10.64 -40.79 -40.03
N GLN A 111 -10.16 -41.30 -41.16
CA GLN A 111 -9.72 -40.51 -42.28
C GLN A 111 -10.87 -39.56 -42.66
N LEU A 112 -10.57 -38.26 -42.71
CA LEU A 112 -11.37 -37.27 -43.43
C LEU A 112 -11.31 -37.62 -44.91
N THR A 113 -12.24 -38.43 -45.38
CA THR A 113 -12.60 -38.46 -46.80
C THR A 113 -13.33 -37.16 -47.10
N VAL A 114 -12.61 -36.23 -47.74
CA VAL A 114 -13.23 -35.12 -48.44
C VAL A 114 -14.07 -35.76 -49.55
N ALA A 115 -15.39 -35.58 -49.47
CA ALA A 115 -16.28 -36.02 -50.54
C ALA A 115 -15.94 -35.21 -51.80
N ASP A 116 -15.43 -35.90 -52.82
CA ASP A 116 -15.19 -35.40 -54.19
C ASP A 116 -16.49 -35.13 -54.96
N SER A 117 -17.59 -34.82 -54.28
CA SER A 117 -18.91 -34.63 -54.89
C SER A 117 -19.38 -33.19 -54.70
N ILE A 118 -18.73 -32.24 -55.35
CA ILE A 118 -19.25 -30.98 -55.93
C ILE A 118 -18.09 -30.42 -56.78
N LEU A 119 -17.82 -31.03 -57.94
CA LEU A 119 -17.10 -30.38 -59.03
C LEU A 119 -17.68 -30.89 -60.35
N ASP A 120 -18.57 -30.09 -60.93
CA ASP A 120 -19.05 -30.26 -62.30
C ASP A 120 -17.87 -30.15 -63.30
N PRO A 121 -17.94 -30.84 -64.46
CA PRO A 121 -16.84 -30.93 -65.39
C PRO A 121 -16.89 -29.75 -66.37
N VAL A 122 -16.31 -28.61 -65.98
CA VAL A 122 -15.86 -27.61 -66.96
C VAL A 122 -14.33 -27.65 -66.96
N GLY A 123 -13.78 -28.27 -67.99
CA GLY A 123 -12.35 -28.47 -68.21
C GLY A 123 -11.56 -27.15 -68.21
N ARG A 124 -11.18 -26.69 -67.02
CA ARG A 124 -10.15 -25.67 -66.82
C ARG A 124 -9.16 -26.11 -65.76
N SER A 125 -7.98 -26.45 -66.26
CA SER A 125 -6.68 -26.45 -65.58
C SER A 125 -6.52 -27.41 -64.38
N VAL A 126 -6.05 -28.62 -64.68
CA VAL A 126 -5.43 -29.57 -63.74
C VAL A 126 -4.29 -28.93 -62.92
N ARG A 127 -3.73 -27.77 -63.33
CA ARG A 127 -2.74 -27.02 -62.53
C ARG A 127 -3.33 -26.36 -61.28
N GLY A 128 -4.64 -26.10 -61.21
CA GLY A 128 -5.28 -25.50 -60.04
C GLY A 128 -5.39 -26.44 -58.83
N ALA A 129 -5.67 -27.72 -59.07
CA ALA A 129 -5.88 -28.71 -58.00
C ALA A 129 -4.60 -29.01 -57.20
N ALA A 130 -3.45 -29.07 -57.88
CA ALA A 130 -2.15 -29.24 -57.23
C ALA A 130 -1.80 -28.05 -56.32
N GLN A 131 -2.05 -26.83 -56.80
CA GLN A 131 -1.79 -25.59 -56.06
C GLN A 131 -2.71 -25.44 -54.83
N VAL A 132 -3.98 -25.86 -54.94
CA VAL A 132 -4.91 -25.90 -53.81
C VAL A 132 -4.47 -26.93 -52.76
N ARG A 133 -4.02 -28.12 -53.19
CA ARG A 133 -3.53 -29.17 -52.28
C ARG A 133 -2.26 -28.76 -51.54
N GLU A 134 -1.36 -28.05 -52.22
CA GLU A 134 -0.13 -27.50 -51.62
C GLU A 134 -0.44 -26.38 -50.62
N ARG A 135 -1.38 -25.48 -50.94
CA ARG A 135 -1.89 -24.46 -50.00
C ARG A 135 -2.53 -25.08 -48.76
N LEU A 136 -3.33 -26.13 -48.90
CA LEU A 136 -3.94 -26.83 -47.77
C LEU A 136 -2.89 -27.56 -46.91
N LYS A 137 -1.85 -28.14 -47.51
CA LYS A 137 -0.71 -28.72 -46.76
C LYS A 137 0.07 -27.66 -45.98
N ALA A 138 0.36 -26.50 -46.60
CA ALA A 138 1.03 -25.39 -45.95
C ALA A 138 0.18 -24.82 -44.80
N LEU A 139 -1.13 -24.68 -45.00
CA LEU A 139 -2.08 -24.28 -43.95
C LEU A 139 -2.10 -25.31 -42.80
N GLY A 140 -2.14 -26.60 -43.11
CA GLY A 140 -2.10 -27.67 -42.10
C GLY A 140 -0.77 -27.77 -41.34
N ALA A 141 0.35 -27.40 -41.96
CA ALA A 141 1.64 -27.27 -41.28
C ALA A 141 1.62 -26.07 -40.31
N ARG A 142 1.17 -24.89 -40.77
CA ARG A 142 1.02 -23.70 -39.92
C ARG A 142 0.08 -23.94 -38.72
N LEU A 143 -1.06 -24.60 -38.94
CA LEU A 143 -1.99 -24.94 -37.86
C LEU A 143 -1.40 -25.95 -36.86
N ARG A 144 -0.47 -26.83 -37.29
CA ARG A 144 0.24 -27.74 -36.37
C ARG A 144 1.30 -27.02 -35.56
N ASP A 145 2.05 -26.10 -36.18
CA ASP A 145 3.01 -25.24 -35.49
C ASP A 145 2.29 -24.30 -34.49
N GLU A 146 1.12 -23.76 -34.85
CA GLU A 146 0.26 -22.99 -33.93
C GLU A 146 -0.30 -23.85 -32.79
N ALA A 147 -0.72 -25.09 -33.07
CA ALA A 147 -1.18 -26.01 -32.03
C ALA A 147 -0.07 -26.49 -31.08
N GLN A 148 1.20 -26.37 -31.47
CA GLN A 148 2.36 -26.60 -30.61
C GLN A 148 2.65 -25.45 -29.65
N ARG A 149 2.00 -24.28 -29.81
CA ARG A 149 2.14 -23.11 -28.93
C ARG A 149 1.16 -23.11 -27.75
N LEU A 150 0.36 -24.17 -27.59
CA LEU A 150 -0.63 -24.27 -26.53
C LEU A 150 -0.06 -25.09 -25.37
N LEU A 151 0.13 -24.46 -24.21
CA LEU A 151 0.62 -25.10 -23.00
C LEU A 151 -0.53 -25.53 -22.08
N ASP A 152 -0.42 -26.73 -21.52
CA ASP A 152 -1.22 -27.13 -20.36
C ASP A 152 -0.61 -26.63 -19.03
N TYR A 153 -1.31 -26.83 -17.91
CA TYR A 153 -0.82 -26.34 -16.61
C TYR A 153 0.52 -26.92 -16.16
N ARG A 154 0.85 -28.16 -16.53
CA ARG A 154 2.13 -28.78 -16.12
C ARG A 154 3.28 -28.19 -16.92
N GLU A 155 3.05 -27.95 -18.21
CA GLU A 155 4.02 -27.29 -19.08
C GLU A 155 4.22 -25.83 -18.65
N ILE A 156 3.16 -25.11 -18.28
CA ILE A 156 3.24 -23.75 -17.73
C ILE A 156 4.05 -23.75 -16.42
N GLU A 157 3.82 -24.69 -15.51
CA GLU A 157 4.58 -24.78 -14.25
C GLU A 157 6.08 -24.97 -14.51
N ALA A 158 6.45 -25.88 -15.42
CA ALA A 158 7.84 -26.10 -15.81
C ALA A 158 8.48 -24.84 -16.43
N ARG A 159 7.80 -24.20 -17.39
CA ARG A 159 8.29 -22.97 -18.05
C ARG A 159 8.38 -21.79 -17.10
N SER A 160 7.42 -21.63 -16.20
CA SER A 160 7.43 -20.54 -15.20
C SER A 160 8.64 -20.64 -14.26
N LYS A 161 9.07 -21.87 -13.96
CA LYS A 161 10.28 -22.13 -13.18
C LYS A 161 11.55 -21.74 -13.96
N GLU A 162 11.60 -22.01 -15.26
CA GLU A 162 12.71 -21.60 -16.14
C GLU A 162 12.83 -20.07 -16.23
N LEU A 163 11.70 -19.35 -16.21
CA LEU A 163 11.65 -17.89 -16.20
C LEU A 163 11.98 -17.25 -14.84
N GLY A 164 12.26 -18.04 -13.80
CA GLY A 164 12.52 -17.54 -12.45
C GLY A 164 11.28 -17.08 -11.69
N CYS A 165 10.07 -17.34 -12.19
CA CYS A 165 8.80 -17.02 -11.56
C CYS A 165 7.98 -18.30 -11.30
N PRO A 166 8.40 -19.19 -10.40
CA PRO A 166 7.78 -20.51 -10.25
C PRO A 166 6.30 -20.38 -9.84
N VAL A 167 5.39 -20.82 -10.71
CA VAL A 167 3.95 -20.86 -10.47
C VAL A 167 3.46 -22.29 -10.52
N THR A 168 2.93 -22.77 -9.40
CA THR A 168 2.37 -24.13 -9.30
C THR A 168 1.02 -24.24 -10.01
N GLU A 169 0.65 -25.45 -10.46
CA GLU A 169 -0.68 -25.72 -11.01
C GLU A 169 -1.82 -25.24 -10.08
N ARG A 170 -1.65 -25.38 -8.76
CA ARG A 170 -2.63 -24.88 -7.76
C ARG A 170 -2.80 -23.37 -7.84
N THR A 171 -1.72 -22.64 -8.04
CA THR A 171 -1.73 -21.16 -8.14
C THR A 171 -2.37 -20.72 -9.46
N LEU A 172 -2.11 -21.42 -10.57
CA LEU A 172 -2.77 -21.16 -11.85
C LEU A 172 -4.29 -21.31 -11.73
N ARG A 173 -4.75 -22.42 -11.13
CA ARG A 173 -6.19 -22.66 -10.88
C ARG A 173 -6.80 -21.56 -10.00
N PHE A 174 -6.07 -21.10 -8.99
CA PHE A 174 -6.49 -19.99 -8.14
C PHE A 174 -6.60 -18.67 -8.91
N TYR A 175 -5.61 -18.34 -9.76
CA TYR A 175 -5.69 -17.13 -10.59
C TYR A 175 -6.85 -17.16 -11.57
N VAL A 176 -7.20 -18.33 -12.11
CA VAL A 176 -8.40 -18.48 -12.94
C VAL A 176 -9.67 -18.33 -12.10
N SER A 177 -9.75 -18.92 -10.91
CA SER A 177 -10.96 -18.83 -10.07
C SER A 177 -11.22 -17.43 -9.53
N GLU A 178 -10.16 -16.67 -9.23
CA GLU A 178 -10.25 -15.27 -8.79
C GLU A 178 -10.45 -14.28 -9.96
N GLY A 179 -10.43 -14.78 -11.20
CA GLY A 179 -10.56 -14.00 -12.42
C GLY A 179 -9.34 -13.12 -12.73
N VAL A 180 -8.17 -13.42 -12.15
CA VAL A 180 -6.90 -12.76 -12.46
C VAL A 180 -6.43 -13.17 -13.86
N LEU A 181 -6.55 -14.46 -14.19
CA LEU A 181 -6.33 -14.98 -15.53
C LEU A 181 -7.67 -15.29 -16.20
N PRO A 182 -7.80 -15.07 -17.52
CA PRO A 182 -8.99 -15.47 -18.27
C PRO A 182 -9.16 -16.99 -18.23
N PRO A 183 -10.38 -17.49 -18.45
CA PRO A 183 -10.60 -18.92 -18.55
C PRO A 183 -9.79 -19.50 -19.73
N PRO A 184 -9.13 -20.66 -19.54
CA PRO A 184 -8.32 -21.31 -20.56
C PRO A 184 -9.15 -21.76 -21.76
N HIS A 185 -8.52 -21.86 -22.92
CA HIS A 185 -9.16 -22.48 -24.08
C HIS A 185 -9.33 -23.99 -23.84
N ALA A 186 -10.49 -24.54 -24.20
CA ALA A 186 -10.68 -25.97 -24.27
C ALA A 186 -10.05 -26.48 -25.57
N ARG A 187 -9.07 -27.38 -25.49
CA ARG A 187 -8.54 -28.06 -26.68
C ARG A 187 -9.68 -28.82 -27.36
N ARG A 188 -9.85 -28.71 -28.69
CA ARG A 188 -10.94 -29.42 -29.42
C ARG A 188 -10.92 -30.91 -29.06
N GLY A 189 -11.92 -31.37 -28.31
CA GLY A 189 -12.08 -32.77 -27.87
C GLY A 189 -11.43 -33.13 -26.52
N GLY A 190 -10.83 -32.19 -25.79
CA GLY A 190 -10.18 -32.44 -24.50
C GLY A 190 -10.74 -31.61 -23.34
N ARG A 191 -10.69 -32.15 -22.12
CA ARG A 191 -11.00 -31.42 -20.86
C ARG A 191 -9.80 -30.62 -20.34
N THR A 192 -8.63 -30.74 -20.97
CA THR A 192 -7.42 -30.09 -20.50
C THR A 192 -7.43 -28.61 -20.87
N PRO A 193 -7.37 -27.71 -19.90
CA PRO A 193 -7.25 -26.28 -20.15
C PRO A 193 -5.90 -25.96 -20.78
N VAL A 194 -5.89 -25.15 -21.83
CA VAL A 194 -4.64 -24.71 -22.50
C VAL A 194 -4.61 -23.20 -22.71
N TYR A 195 -3.42 -22.63 -22.69
CA TYR A 195 -3.14 -21.23 -23.02
C TYR A 195 -2.11 -21.13 -24.13
N GLU A 196 -2.12 -20.03 -24.87
CA GLU A 196 -0.99 -19.67 -25.73
C GLU A 196 0.25 -19.37 -24.88
N GLU A 197 1.37 -20.02 -25.20
CA GLU A 197 2.65 -19.97 -24.48
C GLU A 197 3.12 -18.53 -24.24
N GLN A 198 3.21 -17.73 -25.30
CA GLN A 198 3.71 -16.35 -25.21
C GLN A 198 2.82 -15.48 -24.32
N TRP A 199 1.50 -15.63 -24.47
CA TRP A 199 0.53 -14.87 -23.69
C TRP A 199 0.61 -15.22 -22.20
N ILE A 200 0.57 -16.52 -21.86
CA ILE A 200 0.54 -16.94 -20.46
C ILE A 200 1.85 -16.66 -19.74
N LEU A 201 2.99 -16.89 -20.39
CA LEU A 201 4.30 -16.62 -19.77
C LEU A 201 4.51 -15.11 -19.55
N GLY A 202 4.11 -14.27 -20.50
CA GLY A 202 4.10 -12.82 -20.33
C GLY A 202 3.20 -12.37 -19.17
N ALA A 203 1.98 -12.93 -19.07
CA ALA A 203 1.05 -12.62 -17.99
C ALA A 203 1.59 -13.04 -16.63
N LEU A 204 2.18 -14.23 -16.51
CA LEU A 204 2.78 -14.71 -15.25
C LEU A 204 3.97 -13.87 -14.82
N LEU A 205 4.83 -13.47 -15.76
CA LEU A 205 5.95 -12.56 -15.47
C LEU A 205 5.44 -11.19 -15.00
N ALA A 206 4.44 -10.63 -15.67
CA ALA A 206 3.81 -9.37 -15.25
C ALA A 206 3.20 -9.49 -13.84
N ILE A 207 2.43 -10.55 -13.55
CA ILE A 207 1.88 -10.83 -12.21
C ILE A 207 2.99 -10.89 -11.17
N HIS A 208 4.07 -11.60 -11.46
CA HIS A 208 5.19 -11.75 -10.54
C HIS A 208 5.86 -10.39 -10.24
N ILE A 209 6.16 -9.59 -11.26
CA ILE A 209 6.77 -8.26 -11.07
C ILE A 209 5.83 -7.34 -10.28
N MET A 210 4.55 -7.25 -10.67
CA MET A 210 3.55 -6.43 -9.97
C MET A 210 3.44 -6.79 -8.49
N ARG A 211 3.40 -8.09 -8.17
CA ARG A 211 3.19 -8.59 -6.82
C ARG A 211 4.45 -8.54 -5.96
N GLU A 212 5.54 -9.13 -6.43
CA GLU A 212 6.74 -9.34 -5.60
C GLU A 212 7.65 -8.11 -5.60
N ARG A 213 7.71 -7.36 -6.71
CA ARG A 213 8.60 -6.18 -6.83
C ARG A 213 7.90 -4.87 -6.52
N PHE A 214 6.62 -4.74 -6.87
CA PHE A 214 5.84 -3.52 -6.65
C PHE A 214 4.78 -3.63 -5.55
N GLY A 215 4.64 -4.80 -4.90
CA GLY A 215 3.72 -4.98 -3.76
C GLY A 215 2.24 -4.80 -4.12
N ARG A 216 1.85 -4.93 -5.39
CA ARG A 216 0.46 -4.73 -5.84
C ARG A 216 -0.44 -5.87 -5.37
N SER A 217 -1.67 -5.49 -5.03
CA SER A 217 -2.70 -6.45 -4.61
C SER A 217 -3.21 -7.26 -5.80
N LEU A 218 -3.75 -8.46 -5.53
CA LEU A 218 -4.37 -9.28 -6.58
C LEU A 218 -5.58 -8.60 -7.23
N ALA A 219 -6.28 -7.73 -6.51
CA ALA A 219 -7.42 -6.98 -7.04
C ALA A 219 -6.97 -5.95 -8.10
N GLU A 220 -5.89 -5.23 -7.84
CA GLU A 220 -5.29 -4.30 -8.81
C GLU A 220 -4.71 -5.04 -10.01
N ILE A 221 -3.96 -6.12 -9.77
CA ILE A 221 -3.38 -6.96 -10.84
C ILE A 221 -4.49 -7.47 -11.77
N ARG A 222 -5.60 -7.96 -11.20
CA ARG A 222 -6.77 -8.39 -11.96
C ARG A 222 -7.34 -7.26 -12.81
N GLU A 223 -7.47 -6.06 -12.24
CA GLU A 223 -8.05 -4.94 -12.98
C GLU A 223 -7.16 -4.48 -14.14
N VAL A 224 -5.83 -4.49 -13.95
CA VAL A 224 -4.86 -4.23 -15.02
C VAL A 224 -4.98 -5.27 -16.13
N LEU A 225 -4.91 -6.56 -15.79
CA LEU A 225 -4.96 -7.64 -16.78
C LEU A 225 -6.32 -7.71 -17.50
N ARG A 226 -7.41 -7.40 -16.81
CA ARG A 226 -8.77 -7.38 -17.40
C ARG A 226 -8.94 -6.30 -18.47
N ARG A 227 -8.22 -5.18 -18.34
CA ARG A 227 -8.29 -4.04 -19.29
C ARG A 227 -7.23 -4.10 -20.38
N LEU A 228 -6.30 -5.04 -20.25
CA LEU A 228 -5.19 -5.19 -21.16
C LEU A 228 -5.68 -5.67 -22.53
N THR A 229 -5.47 -4.86 -23.56
CA THR A 229 -5.65 -5.25 -24.96
C THR A 229 -4.34 -5.59 -25.64
N ASP A 230 -3.22 -5.09 -25.11
CA ASP A 230 -1.87 -5.40 -25.58
C ASP A 230 -1.43 -6.82 -25.18
N GLU A 231 -0.34 -7.29 -25.78
CA GLU A 231 0.28 -8.54 -25.35
C GLU A 231 0.85 -8.41 -23.92
N PRO A 232 0.57 -9.36 -23.00
CA PRO A 232 1.10 -9.33 -21.65
C PRO A 232 2.63 -9.28 -21.55
N ALA A 233 3.33 -9.78 -22.56
CA ALA A 233 4.79 -9.68 -22.66
C ALA A 233 5.26 -8.21 -22.68
N LEU A 234 4.55 -7.33 -23.40
CA LEU A 234 4.87 -5.91 -23.44
C LEU A 234 4.66 -5.23 -22.08
N LEU A 235 3.60 -5.61 -21.36
CA LEU A 235 3.39 -5.15 -19.99
C LEU A 235 4.54 -5.59 -19.08
N ALA A 236 4.95 -6.87 -19.16
CA ALA A 236 6.07 -7.39 -18.38
C ALA A 236 7.39 -6.67 -18.69
N GLU A 237 7.66 -6.38 -19.96
CA GLU A 237 8.83 -5.60 -20.40
C GLU A 237 8.84 -4.19 -19.80
N LYS A 238 7.72 -3.47 -19.86
CA LYS A 238 7.63 -2.11 -19.27
C LYS A 238 7.73 -2.12 -17.75
N LEU A 239 7.15 -3.13 -17.09
CA LEU A 239 7.28 -3.31 -15.65
C LEU A 239 8.74 -3.61 -15.25
N GLN A 240 9.46 -4.41 -16.04
CA GLN A 240 10.87 -4.68 -15.81
C GLN A 240 11.71 -3.42 -15.99
N ALA A 241 11.53 -2.69 -17.10
CA ALA A 241 12.23 -1.43 -17.34
C ALA A 241 11.98 -0.39 -16.23
N LEU A 242 10.74 -0.31 -15.74
CA LEU A 242 10.38 0.54 -14.61
C LEU A 242 11.03 0.07 -13.30
N HIS A 243 11.13 -1.24 -13.08
CA HIS A 243 11.81 -1.78 -11.91
C HIS A 243 13.30 -1.45 -11.92
N ASP A 244 13.95 -1.65 -13.06
CA ASP A 244 15.38 -1.42 -13.22
C ASP A 244 15.72 0.06 -13.01
N ALA A 245 14.89 0.97 -13.54
CA ALA A 245 15.03 2.42 -13.30
C ALA A 245 14.78 2.87 -11.86
N THR A 246 14.17 2.04 -11.00
CA THR A 246 13.80 2.41 -9.64
C THR A 246 14.63 1.75 -8.54
N HIS A 247 15.32 0.65 -8.85
CA HIS A 247 16.04 -0.15 -7.84
C HIS A 247 17.57 -0.13 -7.98
N ASP A 248 18.13 0.34 -9.10
CA ASP A 248 19.58 0.30 -9.31
C ASP A 248 20.20 1.66 -9.70
N PRO A 249 20.39 2.58 -8.73
CA PRO A 249 21.20 3.78 -8.96
C PRO A 249 22.72 3.50 -8.90
N GLY A 250 23.15 2.24 -8.74
CA GLY A 250 24.42 1.86 -8.14
C GLY A 250 25.64 1.78 -9.07
N GLU A 251 25.47 1.47 -10.35
CA GLU A 251 26.59 1.46 -11.30
C GLU A 251 26.18 2.05 -12.66
N PRO A 252 26.83 3.13 -13.15
CA PRO A 252 26.57 3.73 -14.46
C PRO A 252 26.96 2.84 -15.66
N GLY A 253 27.00 1.52 -15.50
CA GLY A 253 27.38 0.53 -16.51
C GLY A 253 26.22 -0.09 -17.28
N GLY A 254 24.96 0.17 -16.89
CA GLY A 254 23.79 -0.33 -17.61
C GLY A 254 23.58 0.44 -18.92
N ALA A 255 23.80 -0.21 -20.08
CA ALA A 255 23.62 0.40 -21.41
C ALA A 255 22.13 0.58 -21.81
N GLY A 256 21.27 0.98 -20.87
CA GLY A 256 19.85 1.21 -21.08
C GLY A 256 19.53 2.71 -21.19
N PRO A 257 18.47 3.09 -21.94
CA PRO A 257 18.07 4.50 -22.13
C PRO A 257 17.62 5.23 -20.84
N LEU A 258 17.54 4.52 -19.70
CA LEU A 258 17.14 5.05 -18.39
C LEU A 258 18.33 5.23 -17.42
N ALA A 259 19.55 4.84 -17.81
CA ALA A 259 20.70 4.83 -16.91
C ALA A 259 21.11 6.23 -16.39
N ASP A 260 20.75 7.29 -17.13
CA ASP A 260 21.13 8.66 -16.79
C ASP A 260 20.13 9.35 -15.83
N VAL A 261 18.97 8.73 -15.55
CA VAL A 261 17.93 9.34 -14.71
C VAL A 261 17.95 8.74 -13.30
N ALA A 262 18.75 9.34 -12.41
CA ALA A 262 18.77 8.97 -11.01
C ALA A 262 17.47 9.44 -10.31
N LEU A 263 16.56 8.51 -10.03
CA LEU A 263 15.35 8.79 -9.25
C LEU A 263 15.63 8.65 -7.75
N THR A 264 15.13 9.61 -6.96
CA THR A 264 15.00 9.41 -5.51
C THR A 264 13.99 8.29 -5.21
N ARG A 265 14.08 7.66 -4.02
CA ARG A 265 13.14 6.61 -3.60
C ARG A 265 11.67 7.06 -3.66
N GLU A 266 11.42 8.33 -3.36
CA GLU A 266 10.08 8.91 -3.45
C GLU A 266 9.61 9.08 -4.90
N GLN A 267 10.47 9.61 -5.78
CA GLN A 267 10.18 9.72 -7.21
C GLN A 267 9.94 8.35 -7.85
N ALA A 268 10.74 7.34 -7.49
CA ALA A 268 10.55 5.97 -7.92
C ALA A 268 9.15 5.44 -7.54
N ARG A 269 8.74 5.64 -6.29
CA ARG A 269 7.39 5.27 -5.81
C ARG A 269 6.30 6.01 -6.60
N ARG A 270 6.45 7.31 -6.82
CA ARG A 270 5.51 8.12 -7.61
C ARG A 270 5.42 7.67 -9.06
N ALA A 271 6.54 7.32 -9.70
CA ALA A 271 6.56 6.80 -11.07
C ALA A 271 5.80 5.46 -11.15
N ILE A 272 6.04 4.57 -10.20
CA ILE A 272 5.32 3.30 -10.08
C ILE A 272 3.81 3.56 -9.90
N ASP A 273 3.40 4.39 -8.94
CA ASP A 273 1.97 4.69 -8.71
C ASP A 273 1.31 5.37 -9.91
N THR A 274 2.02 6.25 -10.61
CA THR A 274 1.52 6.93 -11.81
C THR A 274 1.36 5.96 -12.98
N PHE A 275 2.31 5.02 -13.17
CA PHE A 275 2.21 3.99 -14.20
C PHE A 275 0.94 3.15 -14.03
N PHE A 276 0.69 2.65 -12.81
CA PHE A 276 -0.52 1.87 -12.51
C PHE A 276 -1.78 2.71 -12.60
N SER A 277 -1.75 3.96 -12.13
CA SER A 277 -2.89 4.87 -12.22
C SER A 277 -3.31 5.11 -13.68
N ARG A 278 -2.34 5.26 -14.60
CA ARG A 278 -2.60 5.39 -16.05
C ARG A 278 -3.17 4.11 -16.65
N LEU A 279 -2.67 2.93 -16.24
CA LEU A 279 -3.20 1.65 -16.73
C LEU A 279 -4.68 1.43 -16.34
N VAL A 280 -5.10 1.89 -15.15
CA VAL A 280 -6.47 1.68 -14.66
C VAL A 280 -7.38 2.92 -14.80
N GLY A 281 -6.82 4.09 -15.13
CA GLY A 281 -7.53 5.37 -15.16
C GLY A 281 -7.93 5.90 -13.78
N ALA A 282 -7.12 5.64 -12.74
CA ALA A 282 -7.42 6.04 -11.35
C ALA A 282 -7.31 7.56 -11.12
N ASP A 283 -6.52 8.25 -11.93
CA ASP A 283 -6.34 9.71 -11.91
C ASP A 283 -7.47 10.47 -12.62
N GLY A 284 -8.52 9.77 -13.07
CA GLY A 284 -9.61 10.32 -13.85
C GLY A 284 -9.30 10.45 -15.35
N SER A 285 -8.11 10.05 -15.78
CA SER A 285 -7.78 9.95 -17.20
C SER A 285 -8.38 8.68 -17.82
N ARG A 286 -8.42 8.65 -19.16
CA ARG A 286 -8.76 7.42 -19.88
C ARG A 286 -7.68 6.36 -19.56
N PRO A 287 -8.05 5.12 -19.24
CA PRO A 287 -7.11 4.03 -19.09
C PRO A 287 -6.25 3.88 -20.34
N LEU A 288 -4.93 3.85 -20.15
CA LEU A 288 -3.95 3.68 -21.22
C LEU A 288 -3.48 2.23 -21.28
N GLN A 289 -3.16 1.76 -22.48
CA GLN A 289 -2.51 0.48 -22.71
C GLN A 289 -1.00 0.59 -22.48
N PRO A 290 -0.29 -0.51 -22.16
CA PRO A 290 1.15 -0.48 -21.99
C PRO A 290 1.88 0.17 -23.17
N SER A 291 1.51 -0.13 -24.41
CA SER A 291 2.07 0.48 -25.63
C SER A 291 1.97 2.01 -25.65
N GLU A 292 0.90 2.57 -25.08
CA GLU A 292 0.65 4.01 -25.00
C GLU A 292 1.47 4.72 -23.88
N ILE A 293 2.03 3.96 -22.93
CA ILE A 293 2.78 4.54 -21.79
C ILE A 293 4.29 4.42 -22.02
N SER A 294 4.96 5.50 -22.39
CA SER A 294 6.43 5.54 -22.43
C SER A 294 7.01 5.60 -21.01
N VAL A 295 7.78 4.56 -20.62
CA VAL A 295 8.43 4.50 -19.30
C VAL A 295 9.45 5.62 -19.17
N LEU A 296 10.18 5.94 -20.24
CA LEU A 296 11.15 7.04 -20.27
C LEU A 296 10.48 8.40 -20.06
N ASP A 297 9.36 8.66 -20.77
CA ASP A 297 8.65 9.93 -20.60
C ASP A 297 8.07 10.05 -19.20
N LEU A 298 7.52 8.96 -18.66
CA LEU A 298 7.00 8.90 -17.30
C LEU A 298 8.10 9.18 -16.26
N VAL A 299 9.24 8.51 -16.36
CA VAL A 299 10.37 8.69 -15.45
C VAL A 299 10.91 10.12 -15.57
N THR A 300 11.01 10.66 -16.79
CA THR A 300 11.48 12.03 -17.05
C THR A 300 10.51 13.08 -16.52
N GLU A 301 9.20 12.85 -16.65
CA GLU A 301 8.13 13.70 -16.10
C GLU A 301 8.19 13.75 -14.57
N ILE A 302 8.43 12.61 -13.92
CA ILE A 302 8.52 12.54 -12.46
C ILE A 302 9.86 13.10 -11.94
N ALA A 303 10.95 12.90 -12.67
CA ALA A 303 12.24 13.48 -12.36
C ALA A 303 12.24 15.01 -12.52
N ASN A 304 11.49 15.52 -13.51
CA ASN A 304 11.41 16.94 -13.86
C ASN A 304 9.94 17.39 -13.90
N PRO A 305 9.28 17.52 -12.75
CA PRO A 305 7.87 17.91 -12.69
C PRO A 305 7.65 19.22 -13.45
N PRO A 306 6.51 19.38 -14.16
CA PRO A 306 6.25 20.56 -14.98
C PRO A 306 6.30 21.88 -14.19
N GLU A 307 6.06 21.84 -12.88
CA GLU A 307 6.21 22.98 -11.97
C GLU A 307 7.65 23.54 -11.95
N GLN A 308 8.67 22.69 -12.15
CA GLN A 308 10.06 23.12 -12.30
C GLN A 308 10.36 23.66 -13.71
N ARG A 309 9.63 23.24 -14.75
CA ARG A 309 9.79 23.78 -16.13
C ARG A 309 9.11 25.13 -16.30
N VAL A 310 8.03 25.36 -15.55
CA VAL A 310 7.23 26.59 -15.60
C VAL A 310 7.85 27.72 -14.76
N ALA A 311 8.82 27.44 -13.89
CA ALA A 311 9.63 28.47 -13.23
C ALA A 311 10.47 29.33 -14.20
N ALA A 312 10.48 29.02 -15.52
CA ALA A 312 11.11 29.83 -16.57
C ALA A 312 10.12 30.65 -17.42
N LEU A 313 8.81 30.58 -17.18
CA LEU A 313 7.82 31.46 -17.81
C LEU A 313 7.11 32.28 -16.72
N PRO A 314 6.96 33.60 -16.87
CA PRO A 314 6.27 34.44 -15.89
C PRO A 314 4.78 34.13 -15.95
N ILE A 315 4.36 33.11 -15.20
CA ILE A 315 2.99 33.04 -14.72
C ILE A 315 2.89 34.13 -13.67
N GLU A 316 2.05 35.13 -13.88
CA GLU A 316 1.66 36.03 -12.79
C GLU A 316 1.05 35.16 -11.68
N PRO A 317 1.77 34.95 -10.56
CA PRO A 317 1.27 34.09 -9.51
C PRO A 317 0.05 34.78 -8.93
N ALA A 318 -1.03 34.03 -8.72
CA ALA A 318 -2.10 34.46 -7.82
C ALA A 318 -1.45 34.75 -6.47
N ALA A 319 -1.20 36.03 -6.20
CA ALA A 319 -0.37 36.59 -5.14
C ALA A 319 -0.02 35.56 -4.05
N VAL A 320 1.03 34.77 -4.31
CA VAL A 320 1.67 33.98 -3.26
C VAL A 320 2.25 35.07 -2.37
N LEU A 321 1.61 35.27 -1.22
CA LEU A 321 2.10 36.18 -0.19
C LEU A 321 3.58 35.90 -0.05
N ALA A 322 4.40 36.92 -0.34
CA ALA A 322 5.84 36.77 -0.22
C ALA A 322 6.14 36.19 1.18
N PRO A 323 7.01 35.16 1.28
CA PRO A 323 7.28 34.45 2.53
C PRO A 323 7.67 35.37 3.70
N ASP A 324 8.07 36.61 3.41
CA ASP A 324 8.43 37.66 4.38
C ASP A 324 7.25 38.28 5.16
N THR A 325 6.01 37.78 4.99
CA THR A 325 4.81 38.39 5.64
C THR A 325 4.01 37.46 6.55
N LEU A 326 4.48 36.24 6.80
CA LEU A 326 3.77 35.34 7.73
C LEU A 326 3.87 35.86 9.17
N PRO A 327 2.76 35.86 9.95
CA PRO A 327 2.80 36.18 11.37
C PRO A 327 3.79 35.29 12.11
N GLU A 328 4.41 35.82 13.15
CA GLU A 328 5.30 35.04 14.01
C GLU A 328 4.58 33.80 14.55
N GLY A 329 5.18 32.63 14.37
CA GLY A 329 4.60 31.34 14.78
C GLY A 329 3.53 30.77 13.85
N ALA A 330 3.21 31.43 12.73
CA ALA A 330 2.31 30.86 11.73
C ALA A 330 2.95 29.63 11.04
N VAL A 331 2.17 28.58 10.89
CA VAL A 331 2.55 27.38 10.13
C VAL A 331 1.86 27.42 8.77
N PRO A 332 2.63 27.49 7.66
CA PRO A 332 2.08 27.41 6.31
C PRO A 332 1.35 26.09 6.05
N LEU A 333 0.38 26.13 5.15
CA LEU A 333 -0.37 24.96 4.69
C LEU A 333 0.54 23.80 4.26
N GLU A 334 1.50 24.09 3.40
CA GLU A 334 2.42 23.10 2.83
C GLU A 334 3.27 22.47 3.93
N ARG A 335 3.65 23.26 4.93
CA ARG A 335 4.39 22.76 6.09
C ARG A 335 3.51 21.85 6.95
N ALA A 336 2.26 22.24 7.23
CA ALA A 336 1.34 21.41 7.99
C ALA A 336 1.09 20.05 7.30
N ARG A 337 0.90 20.07 5.98
CA ARG A 337 0.79 18.85 5.17
C ARG A 337 2.04 17.98 5.23
N ALA A 338 3.21 18.56 5.03
CA ALA A 338 4.48 17.84 5.08
C ALA A 338 4.73 17.21 6.46
N LEU A 339 4.34 17.87 7.55
CA LEU A 339 4.44 17.34 8.91
C LEU A 339 3.53 16.12 9.11
N GLU A 340 2.29 16.18 8.63
CA GLU A 340 1.36 15.04 8.63
C GLU A 340 1.93 13.86 7.85
N ASP A 341 2.33 14.08 6.59
CA ASP A 341 2.85 13.04 5.71
C ASP A 341 4.10 12.38 6.31
N LEU A 342 5.00 13.18 6.90
CA LEU A 342 6.22 12.68 7.52
C LEU A 342 5.93 11.83 8.77
N PHE A 343 5.06 12.31 9.68
CA PHE A 343 4.73 11.56 10.89
C PHE A 343 4.02 10.24 10.59
N ILE A 344 2.99 10.28 9.74
CA ILE A 344 2.23 9.08 9.36
C ILE A 344 3.12 8.12 8.57
N GLY A 345 3.93 8.62 7.64
CA GLY A 345 4.87 7.81 6.85
C GLY A 345 5.91 7.11 7.72
N ARG A 346 6.54 7.82 8.67
CA ARG A 346 7.54 7.23 9.59
C ARG A 346 6.91 6.18 10.52
N PHE A 347 5.69 6.41 10.98
CA PHE A 347 4.95 5.43 11.76
C PHE A 347 4.64 4.17 10.94
N GLU A 348 4.16 4.34 9.71
CA GLU A 348 3.88 3.24 8.77
C GLU A 348 5.14 2.42 8.45
N ASP A 349 6.25 3.09 8.11
CA ASP A 349 7.53 2.45 7.78
C ASP A 349 8.01 1.53 8.93
N ARG A 350 8.00 2.04 10.18
CA ARG A 350 8.42 1.25 11.35
C ARG A 350 7.56 0.02 11.57
N LEU A 351 6.25 0.17 11.44
CA LEU A 351 5.33 -0.97 11.59
C LEU A 351 5.41 -1.94 10.40
N GLY A 352 5.76 -1.44 9.21
CA GLY A 352 6.08 -2.24 8.03
C GLY A 352 7.27 -3.16 8.26
N GLU A 353 8.32 -2.65 8.90
CA GLU A 353 9.56 -3.38 9.20
C GLU A 353 9.45 -4.29 10.44
N ALA A 354 8.52 -4.00 11.34
CA ALA A 354 8.33 -4.74 12.58
C ALA A 354 7.85 -6.17 12.34
N ARG A 355 8.66 -7.16 12.76
CA ARG A 355 8.26 -8.57 12.80
C ARG A 355 7.50 -8.93 14.07
N ARG A 356 7.83 -8.26 15.17
CA ARG A 356 7.26 -8.46 16.50
C ARG A 356 7.15 -7.14 17.23
N ILE A 357 6.14 -7.04 18.10
CA ILE A 357 5.94 -5.91 19.00
C ILE A 357 5.83 -6.46 20.42
N VAL A 358 6.49 -5.80 21.36
CA VAL A 358 6.42 -6.17 22.78
C VAL A 358 5.16 -5.54 23.38
N HIS A 359 4.27 -6.37 23.91
CA HIS A 359 3.10 -5.89 24.64
C HIS A 359 3.57 -5.33 26.00
N PRO A 360 3.21 -4.08 26.34
CA PRO A 360 3.85 -3.41 27.47
C PRO A 360 3.35 -3.87 28.84
N GLU A 361 2.19 -4.52 28.92
CA GLU A 361 1.65 -5.01 30.20
C GLU A 361 2.24 -6.35 30.66
N ASP A 362 2.48 -7.27 29.74
CA ASP A 362 2.95 -8.63 30.06
C ASP A 362 4.37 -8.92 29.51
N GLY A 363 4.95 -7.98 28.75
CA GLY A 363 6.25 -8.14 28.08
C GLY A 363 6.23 -9.18 26.95
N GLY A 364 5.07 -9.72 26.59
CA GLY A 364 4.91 -10.75 25.59
C GLY A 364 5.14 -10.22 24.17
N ALA A 365 5.85 -10.99 23.34
CA ALA A 365 6.03 -10.62 21.94
C ALA A 365 4.81 -11.02 21.09
N ILE A 366 4.15 -10.03 20.50
CA ILE A 366 3.05 -10.19 19.55
C ILE A 366 3.62 -10.25 18.13
N ALA A 367 3.15 -11.19 17.31
CA ALA A 367 3.50 -11.21 15.89
C ALA A 367 2.92 -9.97 15.18
N ALA A 368 3.76 -9.27 14.42
CA ALA A 368 3.39 -8.02 13.74
C ALA A 368 3.29 -8.15 12.22
N GLY A 369 3.29 -9.39 11.70
CA GLY A 369 3.17 -9.66 10.28
C GLY A 369 1.80 -9.25 9.71
N PRO A 370 1.67 -9.05 8.39
CA PRO A 370 0.41 -8.61 7.76
C PRO A 370 -0.81 -9.50 8.04
N ARG A 371 -0.59 -10.79 8.33
CA ARG A 371 -1.67 -11.74 8.69
C ARG A 371 -2.15 -11.58 10.14
N ASP A 372 -1.33 -10.96 10.98
CA ASP A 372 -1.51 -10.83 12.43
C ASP A 372 -2.00 -9.45 12.87
N ARG A 373 -2.19 -8.56 11.89
CA ARG A 373 -2.73 -7.22 12.10
C ARG A 373 -3.90 -6.93 11.18
N VAL A 374 -4.78 -6.05 11.64
CA VAL A 374 -5.78 -5.38 10.80
C VAL A 374 -5.40 -3.92 10.72
N GLU A 375 -5.22 -3.43 9.50
CA GLU A 375 -4.94 -2.03 9.22
C GLU A 375 -6.25 -1.31 8.90
N GLN A 376 -6.40 -0.10 9.44
CA GLN A 376 -7.48 0.81 9.12
C GLN A 376 -6.91 2.21 8.95
N LYS A 377 -7.19 2.84 7.81
CA LYS A 377 -6.82 4.24 7.52
C LYS A 377 -8.10 5.07 7.36
N THR A 378 -8.19 6.15 8.13
CA THR A 378 -9.32 7.09 8.07
C THR A 378 -8.78 8.47 7.69
N LEU A 379 -9.51 9.16 6.81
CA LEU A 379 -9.16 10.49 6.29
C LEU A 379 -10.38 11.41 6.48
N ARG A 380 -10.16 12.69 6.81
CA ARG A 380 -11.23 13.70 6.91
C ARG A 380 -11.46 14.44 5.59
N PHE A 381 -11.34 13.73 4.47
CA PHE A 381 -11.46 14.33 3.14
C PHE A 381 -12.82 15.02 2.93
N ASP A 382 -13.92 14.35 3.30
CA ASP A 382 -15.27 14.90 3.14
C ASP A 382 -15.47 16.17 3.98
N GLU A 383 -14.90 16.23 5.18
CA GLU A 383 -14.98 17.40 6.03
C GLU A 383 -14.18 18.58 5.48
N VAL A 384 -12.98 18.35 4.94
CA VAL A 384 -12.20 19.38 4.25
C VAL A 384 -13.00 19.92 3.06
N VAL A 385 -13.59 19.04 2.26
CA VAL A 385 -14.42 19.44 1.11
C VAL A 385 -15.64 20.26 1.57
N ASP A 386 -16.32 19.86 2.63
CA ASP A 386 -17.47 20.60 3.16
C ASP A 386 -17.07 21.94 3.78
N LEU A 387 -15.90 22.02 4.40
CA LEU A 387 -15.34 23.26 4.92
C LEU A 387 -14.98 24.22 3.78
N MET A 388 -14.35 23.71 2.72
CA MET A 388 -14.08 24.45 1.48
C MET A 388 -15.37 24.98 0.82
N LYS A 389 -16.42 24.16 0.71
CA LYS A 389 -17.73 24.60 0.22
C LYS A 389 -18.32 25.71 1.10
N ARG A 390 -18.26 25.56 2.43
CA ARG A 390 -18.80 26.54 3.39
C ARG A 390 -18.15 27.91 3.24
N HIS A 391 -16.84 27.93 3.02
CA HIS A 391 -16.05 29.15 2.79
C HIS A 391 -15.98 29.57 1.31
N ARG A 392 -16.70 28.87 0.42
CA ARG A 392 -16.75 29.12 -1.03
C ARG A 392 -15.36 29.09 -1.71
N VAL A 393 -14.46 28.26 -1.19
CA VAL A 393 -13.12 28.05 -1.74
C VAL A 393 -13.13 26.80 -2.63
N TYR A 394 -13.13 26.97 -3.95
CA TYR A 394 -13.18 25.86 -4.91
C TYR A 394 -11.86 25.70 -5.65
N ASP A 395 -10.79 25.44 -4.90
CA ASP A 395 -9.44 25.29 -5.44
C ASP A 395 -8.96 23.83 -5.31
N ARG A 396 -8.78 23.14 -6.45
CA ARG A 396 -8.30 21.75 -6.47
C ARG A 396 -6.84 21.62 -6.03
N ALA A 397 -6.01 22.63 -6.28
CA ALA A 397 -4.62 22.63 -5.84
C ALA A 397 -4.57 22.76 -4.32
N LEU A 398 -5.38 23.66 -3.76
CA LEU A 398 -5.54 23.79 -2.31
C LEU A 398 -5.97 22.47 -1.67
N LEU A 399 -7.02 21.81 -2.20
CA LEU A 399 -7.49 20.53 -1.68
C LEU A 399 -6.40 19.45 -1.66
N ARG A 400 -5.52 19.41 -2.66
CA ARG A 400 -4.38 18.47 -2.71
C ARG A 400 -3.30 18.80 -1.68
N ALA A 401 -3.12 20.08 -1.37
CA ALA A 401 -2.14 20.55 -0.38
C ALA A 401 -2.67 20.51 1.06
N MET A 402 -3.97 20.27 1.28
CA MET A 402 -4.55 20.22 2.62
C MET A 402 -4.09 18.99 3.42
N PRO A 403 -3.70 19.15 4.70
CA PRO A 403 -3.68 18.01 5.62
C PRO A 403 -5.10 17.43 5.74
N LEU A 404 -5.18 16.11 5.91
CA LEU A 404 -6.44 15.37 5.93
C LEU A 404 -6.75 14.79 7.32
N ASP A 405 -5.99 15.19 8.34
CA ASP A 405 -6.06 14.68 9.71
C ASP A 405 -6.10 13.15 9.73
N VAL A 406 -5.09 12.56 9.08
CA VAL A 406 -5.04 11.10 8.87
C VAL A 406 -4.98 10.37 10.21
N ALA A 407 -5.81 9.34 10.35
CA ALA A 407 -5.71 8.36 11.43
C ALA A 407 -5.37 6.97 10.85
N LEU A 408 -4.17 6.48 11.17
CA LEU A 408 -3.68 5.16 10.77
C LEU A 408 -3.63 4.24 11.99
N ILE A 409 -4.43 3.17 11.95
CA ILE A 409 -4.71 2.29 13.09
C ILE A 409 -4.31 0.86 12.76
N TYR A 410 -3.44 0.27 13.57
CA TYR A 410 -3.04 -1.13 13.49
C TYR A 410 -3.55 -1.90 14.71
N ARG A 411 -4.41 -2.89 14.47
CA ARG A 411 -4.92 -3.79 15.51
C ARG A 411 -4.18 -5.12 15.47
N TYR A 412 -3.39 -5.43 16.49
CA TYR A 412 -2.64 -6.68 16.59
C TYR A 412 -3.47 -7.74 17.31
N MET A 413 -3.66 -8.87 16.62
CA MET A 413 -4.58 -9.92 17.03
C MET A 413 -3.84 -11.08 17.66
N SER A 414 -4.35 -11.59 18.78
CA SER A 414 -3.89 -12.86 19.36
C SER A 414 -5.01 -13.89 19.33
N ARG A 415 -4.67 -15.18 19.43
CA ARG A 415 -5.67 -16.25 19.61
C ARG A 415 -5.97 -16.41 21.10
N SER A 416 -7.23 -16.30 21.48
CA SER A 416 -7.69 -16.71 22.81
C SER A 416 -7.65 -18.25 22.95
N LEU A 417 -7.87 -18.77 24.16
CA LEU A 417 -7.90 -20.22 24.44
C LEU A 417 -8.92 -20.99 23.58
N PHE A 418 -9.95 -20.31 23.09
CA PHE A 418 -10.99 -20.88 22.21
C PHE A 418 -10.68 -20.68 20.72
N GLY A 419 -9.48 -20.24 20.36
CA GLY A 419 -9.04 -20.02 18.99
C GLY A 419 -9.63 -18.79 18.30
N ARG A 420 -10.45 -17.99 19.00
CA ARG A 420 -10.96 -16.71 18.47
C ARG A 420 -9.84 -15.69 18.42
N ARG A 421 -9.79 -14.89 17.36
CA ARG A 421 -8.82 -13.80 17.23
C ARG A 421 -9.39 -12.56 17.89
N GLU A 422 -8.70 -12.06 18.90
CA GLU A 422 -9.10 -10.87 19.65
C GLU A 422 -7.95 -9.84 19.61
N PRO A 423 -8.25 -8.55 19.46
CA PRO A 423 -7.22 -7.51 19.52
C PRO A 423 -6.64 -7.49 20.93
N ARG A 424 -5.31 -7.48 21.05
CA ARG A 424 -4.62 -7.28 22.34
C ARG A 424 -3.96 -5.92 22.45
N LEU A 425 -3.41 -5.45 21.34
CA LEU A 425 -2.72 -4.17 21.25
C LEU A 425 -3.20 -3.43 20.00
N VAL A 426 -3.52 -2.15 20.16
CA VAL A 426 -3.85 -1.23 19.08
C VAL A 426 -2.83 -0.12 19.09
N LEU A 427 -2.12 0.06 17.98
CA LEU A 427 -1.23 1.22 17.77
C LEU A 427 -1.90 2.15 16.77
N ALA A 428 -2.06 3.43 17.12
CA ALA A 428 -2.69 4.40 16.25
C ALA A 428 -1.87 5.70 16.17
N ALA A 429 -1.57 6.14 14.95
CA ALA A 429 -1.02 7.46 14.69
C ALA A 429 -2.12 8.35 14.12
N CYS A 430 -2.34 9.50 14.72
CA CYS A 430 -3.35 10.47 14.31
C CYS A 430 -2.70 11.83 14.07
N SER A 431 -3.20 12.58 13.10
CA SER A 431 -2.83 13.97 12.83
C SER A 431 -4.02 14.87 13.11
N VAL A 432 -3.78 16.03 13.73
CA VAL A 432 -4.77 17.10 13.90
C VAL A 432 -4.20 18.42 13.42
N SER A 433 -5.01 19.11 12.62
CA SER A 433 -4.68 20.40 12.04
C SER A 433 -5.86 21.38 12.22
N PRO A 434 -5.61 22.68 12.39
CA PRO A 434 -6.64 23.71 12.35
C PRO A 434 -7.12 23.94 10.90
N LEU A 435 -7.84 22.96 10.35
CA LEU A 435 -8.25 22.90 8.94
C LEU A 435 -8.98 24.17 8.46
N GLU A 436 -9.76 24.82 9.34
CA GLU A 436 -10.48 26.04 8.99
C GLU A 436 -9.56 27.23 8.67
N GLU A 437 -8.53 27.46 9.49
CA GLU A 437 -7.53 28.50 9.23
C GLU A 437 -6.73 28.17 7.97
N LEU A 438 -6.35 26.90 7.80
CA LEU A 438 -5.61 26.45 6.63
C LEU A 438 -6.39 26.65 5.33
N VAL A 439 -7.70 26.39 5.30
CA VAL A 439 -8.54 26.64 4.11
C VAL A 439 -8.73 28.13 3.84
N THR A 440 -8.96 28.92 4.89
CA THR A 440 -9.35 30.34 4.73
C THR A 440 -8.15 31.27 4.54
N ARG A 441 -7.01 30.96 5.17
CA ARG A 441 -5.82 31.82 5.23
C ARG A 441 -4.59 31.21 4.57
N ARG A 442 -4.59 29.89 4.27
CA ARG A 442 -3.42 29.12 3.80
C ARG A 442 -2.26 29.03 4.79
N TYR A 443 -2.50 29.44 6.04
CA TYR A 443 -1.61 29.25 7.18
C TYR A 443 -2.46 29.17 8.44
N ALA A 444 -1.88 28.66 9.51
CA ALA A 444 -2.53 28.63 10.81
C ALA A 444 -1.64 29.15 11.91
N THR A 445 -2.23 29.91 12.82
CA THR A 445 -1.58 30.44 14.02
C THR A 445 -2.08 29.78 15.29
N ARG A 446 -3.30 29.24 15.26
CA ARG A 446 -3.89 28.56 16.40
C ARG A 446 -3.23 27.20 16.60
N ARG A 447 -2.91 26.90 17.86
CA ARG A 447 -2.42 25.59 18.30
C ARG A 447 -3.57 24.63 18.53
N ALA A 448 -3.31 23.33 18.43
CA ALA A 448 -4.33 22.33 18.75
C ALA A 448 -4.50 22.25 20.27
N GLY A 449 -5.75 22.14 20.74
CA GLY A 449 -6.08 22.01 22.15
C GLY A 449 -6.79 20.68 22.44
N ALA A 450 -7.46 20.63 23.60
CA ALA A 450 -8.16 19.42 24.06
C ALA A 450 -9.30 18.97 23.13
N ALA A 451 -10.01 19.90 22.48
CA ALA A 451 -11.10 19.56 21.56
C ALA A 451 -10.59 18.89 20.27
N GLU A 452 -9.39 19.25 19.78
CA GLU A 452 -8.74 18.51 18.69
C GLU A 452 -8.29 17.12 19.15
N LEU A 453 -7.74 17.02 20.37
CA LEU A 453 -7.31 15.75 20.94
C LEU A 453 -8.47 14.77 21.09
N GLU A 454 -9.59 15.21 21.69
CA GLU A 454 -10.79 14.38 21.88
C GLU A 454 -11.31 13.84 20.54
N ARG A 455 -11.43 14.72 19.53
CA ARG A 455 -11.82 14.32 18.17
C ARG A 455 -10.89 13.28 17.55
N ALA A 456 -9.57 13.39 17.75
CA ALA A 456 -8.63 12.39 17.28
C ALA A 456 -8.83 11.03 17.97
N LEU A 457 -9.09 11.02 19.27
CA LEU A 457 -9.33 9.80 20.05
C LEU A 457 -10.67 9.14 19.68
N GLU A 458 -11.70 9.92 19.35
CA GLU A 458 -12.98 9.42 18.82
C GLU A 458 -12.83 8.65 17.50
N LEU A 459 -11.82 8.97 16.67
CA LEU A 459 -11.55 8.22 15.44
C LEU A 459 -10.97 6.82 15.73
N VAL A 460 -10.20 6.69 16.80
CA VAL A 460 -9.59 5.41 17.21
C VAL A 460 -10.65 4.47 17.82
N ARG A 461 -11.64 5.03 18.53
CA ARG A 461 -12.70 4.31 19.26
C ARG A 461 -12.14 3.19 20.14
N PRO A 462 -11.49 3.53 21.27
CA PRO A 462 -10.93 2.53 22.18
C PRO A 462 -11.98 1.48 22.56
N SER A 463 -11.68 0.22 22.28
CA SER A 463 -12.54 -0.91 22.65
C SER A 463 -12.04 -1.56 23.93
N PRO A 464 -12.94 -1.97 24.85
CA PRO A 464 -12.51 -2.69 26.04
C PRO A 464 -11.82 -4.02 25.67
N GLY A 465 -10.82 -4.41 26.46
CA GLY A 465 -10.09 -5.68 26.30
C GLY A 465 -8.86 -5.65 25.40
N ALA A 466 -8.47 -4.47 24.90
CA ALA A 466 -7.20 -4.26 24.22
C ALA A 466 -6.55 -2.98 24.72
N LEU A 467 -5.23 -2.98 24.85
CA LEU A 467 -4.48 -1.76 25.13
C LEU A 467 -4.37 -0.91 23.86
N HIS A 468 -4.72 0.36 23.94
CA HIS A 468 -4.61 1.33 22.86
C HIS A 468 -3.43 2.26 23.15
N ALA A 469 -2.44 2.31 22.27
CA ALA A 469 -1.40 3.33 22.31
C ALA A 469 -1.61 4.27 21.12
N VAL A 470 -1.86 5.54 21.41
CA VAL A 470 -2.22 6.54 20.41
C VAL A 470 -1.22 7.70 20.45
N GLY A 471 -0.52 7.92 19.33
CA GLY A 471 0.28 9.12 19.12
C GLY A 471 -0.49 10.13 18.30
N VAL A 472 -0.72 11.32 18.83
CA VAL A 472 -1.46 12.40 18.16
C VAL A 472 -0.51 13.54 17.83
N LEU A 473 -0.25 13.74 16.53
CA LEU A 473 0.48 14.88 16.01
C LEU A 473 -0.41 16.11 15.93
N SER A 474 0.06 17.23 16.45
CA SER A 474 -0.43 18.55 16.04
C SER A 474 0.52 19.18 15.02
N THR A 475 0.00 19.54 13.84
CA THR A 475 0.77 20.21 12.78
C THR A 475 1.17 21.65 13.13
N THR A 476 0.48 22.24 14.10
CA THR A 476 0.72 23.61 14.61
C THR A 476 1.27 23.64 16.04
N GLY A 477 1.54 22.48 16.63
CA GLY A 477 1.89 22.34 18.04
C GLY A 477 0.68 22.44 18.98
N TRP A 478 0.91 22.07 20.24
CA TRP A 478 -0.14 21.97 21.26
C TRP A 478 -0.25 23.24 22.11
N GLU A 479 -1.48 23.55 22.52
CA GLU A 479 -1.76 24.57 23.54
C GLU A 479 -1.15 24.14 24.88
N PRO A 480 -0.56 25.07 25.65
CA PRO A 480 -0.04 24.77 26.99
C PRO A 480 -1.12 24.17 27.90
N GLY A 481 -0.79 23.08 28.58
CA GLY A 481 -1.70 22.41 29.51
C GLY A 481 -2.58 21.33 28.87
N THR A 482 -2.50 21.11 27.56
CA THR A 482 -3.15 19.97 26.89
C THR A 482 -2.62 18.65 27.44
N GLU A 483 -1.35 18.60 27.83
CA GLU A 483 -0.71 17.43 28.45
C GLU A 483 -1.35 17.01 29.77
N HIS A 484 -1.97 17.95 30.49
CA HIS A 484 -2.68 17.67 31.75
C HIS A 484 -4.09 17.12 31.54
N GLN A 485 -4.57 17.16 30.30
CA GLN A 485 -5.89 16.66 29.89
C GLN A 485 -5.79 15.32 29.15
N LEU A 486 -4.59 14.73 29.10
CA LEU A 486 -4.42 13.39 28.55
C LEU A 486 -5.29 12.42 29.35
N PRO A 487 -6.14 11.62 28.69
CA PRO A 487 -6.94 10.62 29.39
C PRO A 487 -5.99 9.62 30.05
N ASP A 488 -6.22 9.39 31.34
CA ASP A 488 -5.48 8.43 32.14
C ASP A 488 -6.39 7.25 32.45
N ASN A 489 -6.33 6.23 31.60
CA ASN A 489 -7.09 5.00 31.78
C ASN A 489 -6.18 3.79 31.52
N ALA A 490 -6.54 2.65 32.13
CA ALA A 490 -5.71 1.46 32.04
C ALA A 490 -5.55 0.97 30.59
N ASP A 491 -6.60 1.07 29.78
CA ASP A 491 -6.65 0.50 28.43
C ASP A 491 -6.25 1.49 27.32
N LEU A 492 -5.90 2.75 27.64
CA LEU A 492 -5.48 3.72 26.64
C LEU A 492 -4.31 4.59 27.14
N LEU A 493 -3.29 4.66 26.30
CA LEU A 493 -2.08 5.45 26.44
C LEU A 493 -2.06 6.47 25.33
N VAL A 494 -1.92 7.75 25.68
CA VAL A 494 -1.87 8.84 24.70
C VAL A 494 -0.55 9.58 24.79
N ALA A 495 0.04 9.86 23.62
CA ALA A 495 1.19 10.74 23.47
C ALA A 495 0.86 11.89 22.50
N LEU A 496 1.23 13.10 22.90
CA LEU A 496 1.20 14.30 22.08
C LEU A 496 2.52 14.42 21.33
N VAL A 497 2.44 14.54 20.00
CA VAL A 497 3.58 14.74 19.11
C VAL A 497 3.52 16.17 18.58
N SER A 498 4.65 16.87 18.58
CA SER A 498 4.77 18.19 17.96
C SER A 498 6.16 18.40 17.38
N PHE A 499 6.24 19.24 16.35
CA PHE A 499 7.49 19.61 15.71
C PHE A 499 8.03 20.91 16.31
N GLU A 500 9.30 20.91 16.74
CA GLU A 500 9.92 22.08 17.42
C GLU A 500 10.90 22.85 16.52
N GLY A 501 11.07 22.46 15.25
CA GLY A 501 11.99 23.11 14.31
C GLY A 501 13.16 22.21 13.88
N GLY A 502 13.73 22.47 12.71
CA GLY A 502 14.82 21.66 12.14
C GLY A 502 14.42 20.19 11.96
N THR A 503 15.07 19.29 12.70
CA THR A 503 14.72 17.86 12.79
C THR A 503 14.11 17.49 14.15
N ARG A 504 13.94 18.46 15.06
CA ARG A 504 13.56 18.20 16.45
C ARG A 504 12.06 17.96 16.57
N TRP A 505 11.73 16.85 17.21
CA TRP A 505 10.36 16.50 17.58
C TRP A 505 10.24 16.35 19.08
N ARG A 506 9.08 16.72 19.59
CA ARG A 506 8.71 16.56 20.99
C ARG A 506 7.62 15.51 21.09
N LEU A 507 7.88 14.50 21.91
CA LEU A 507 6.93 13.48 22.32
C LEU A 507 6.61 13.70 23.81
N GLN A 508 5.36 14.03 24.13
CA GLN A 508 4.89 14.17 25.51
C GLN A 508 3.85 13.10 25.79
N HIS A 509 3.93 12.44 26.92
CA HIS A 509 2.97 11.41 27.31
C HIS A 509 2.82 11.39 28.83
N SER A 510 1.85 10.64 29.35
CA SER A 510 1.71 10.42 30.79
C SER A 510 2.96 9.74 31.36
N GLY A 511 3.22 9.89 32.66
CA GLY A 511 4.35 9.25 33.35
C GLY A 511 4.26 7.71 33.45
N ASP A 512 3.36 7.08 32.69
CA ASP A 512 3.18 5.63 32.67
C ASP A 512 4.42 4.93 32.10
N ALA A 513 4.98 3.99 32.86
CA ALA A 513 6.18 3.26 32.50
C ALA A 513 6.03 2.43 31.20
N ARG A 514 4.80 2.07 30.81
CA ARG A 514 4.49 1.35 29.56
C ARG A 514 4.94 2.13 28.32
N TRP A 515 5.01 3.46 28.41
CA TRP A 515 5.51 4.31 27.31
C TRP A 515 6.96 4.04 26.95
N ALA A 516 7.80 3.56 27.87
CA ALA A 516 9.20 3.25 27.56
C ALA A 516 9.35 2.23 26.41
N LEU A 517 8.38 1.32 26.26
CA LEU A 517 8.35 0.32 25.20
C LEU A 517 7.64 0.80 23.93
N LEU A 518 6.78 1.82 24.05
CA LEU A 518 5.88 2.27 22.99
C LEU A 518 6.34 3.57 22.31
N ALA A 519 7.01 4.45 23.03
CA ALA A 519 7.47 5.75 22.53
C ALA A 519 8.25 5.67 21.20
N PRO A 520 9.16 4.69 20.97
CA PRO A 520 9.90 4.60 19.72
C PRO A 520 9.02 4.46 18.46
N TRP A 521 7.79 3.96 18.57
CA TRP A 521 6.89 3.84 17.43
C TRP A 521 6.37 5.21 16.97
N PHE A 522 6.19 6.14 17.91
CA PHE A 522 5.55 7.44 17.69
C PHE A 522 6.54 8.61 17.57
N ASP A 523 7.82 8.36 17.72
CA ASP A 523 8.85 9.39 17.56
C ASP A 523 9.25 9.49 16.08
N PRO A 524 8.83 10.48 15.30
CA PRO A 524 9.15 10.55 13.87
C PRO A 524 10.65 10.79 13.56
N GLU A 525 11.46 11.19 14.55
CA GLU A 525 12.90 11.40 14.36
C GLU A 525 13.65 10.07 14.30
N THR A 526 14.47 9.88 13.27
CA THR A 526 15.37 8.72 13.16
C THR A 526 16.57 8.85 14.10
N GLU A 527 17.22 7.73 14.41
CA GLU A 527 18.47 7.77 15.19
C GLU A 527 19.54 8.66 14.52
N ARG A 528 19.60 8.64 13.18
CA ARG A 528 20.58 9.44 12.44
C ARG A 528 20.28 10.93 12.56
N GLU A 529 19.03 11.35 12.36
CA GLU A 529 18.60 12.75 12.52
C GLU A 529 18.87 13.25 13.95
N LYS A 530 18.65 12.41 14.96
CA LYS A 530 19.03 12.72 16.36
C LYS A 530 20.53 12.93 16.52
N ILE A 531 21.35 12.04 15.99
CA ILE A 531 22.81 12.16 16.04
C ILE A 531 23.25 13.45 15.34
N ASP A 532 22.73 13.72 14.13
CA ASP A 532 23.06 14.93 13.37
C ASP A 532 22.63 16.22 14.11
N ARG A 533 21.47 16.21 14.76
CA ARG A 533 21.01 17.29 15.63
C ARG A 533 21.94 17.50 16.82
N ALA A 534 22.33 16.44 17.51
CA ALA A 534 23.28 16.52 18.62
C ALA A 534 24.65 17.04 18.15
N ARG A 535 25.12 16.59 16.98
CA ARG A 535 26.37 17.09 16.38
C ARG A 535 26.29 18.59 16.08
N ALA A 536 25.22 19.04 15.44
CA ALA A 536 25.01 20.44 15.12
C ALA A 536 24.96 21.31 16.39
N ALA A 537 24.25 20.84 17.43
CA ALA A 537 24.18 21.55 18.71
C ALA A 537 25.54 21.65 19.41
N ILE A 538 26.32 20.56 19.45
CA ILE A 538 27.68 20.57 20.02
C ILE A 538 28.60 21.49 19.23
N ALA A 539 28.59 21.41 17.90
CA ALA A 539 29.45 22.23 17.05
C ALA A 539 29.14 23.73 17.15
N ALA A 540 27.86 24.08 17.29
CA ALA A 540 27.41 25.46 17.46
C ALA A 540 27.51 25.97 18.93
N HIS A 541 27.92 25.13 19.88
CA HIS A 541 27.88 25.48 21.29
C HIS A 541 28.88 26.61 21.62
N PRO A 542 28.44 27.76 22.19
CA PRO A 542 29.31 28.93 22.38
C PRO A 542 30.57 28.66 23.21
N GLN A 543 30.46 27.81 24.23
CA GLN A 543 31.61 27.45 25.07
C GLN A 543 32.67 26.64 24.32
N LEU A 544 32.32 25.89 23.27
CA LEU A 544 33.28 25.15 22.45
C LEU A 544 33.90 26.01 21.34
N ALA A 545 33.37 27.20 21.06
CA ALA A 545 34.00 28.16 20.16
C ALA A 545 35.26 28.79 20.77
N LEU A 546 35.35 28.85 22.11
CA LEU A 546 36.50 29.39 22.82
C LEU A 546 37.62 28.34 22.96
N ARG A 547 38.88 28.73 22.71
CA ARG A 547 40.04 27.86 22.95
C ARG A 547 40.12 27.46 24.43
N GLY A 548 40.22 26.17 24.70
CA GLY A 548 40.21 25.64 26.07
C GLY A 548 38.83 25.57 26.72
N GLY A 549 37.77 26.02 26.04
CA GLY A 549 36.40 25.91 26.49
C GLY A 549 35.91 24.47 26.49
N HIS A 550 34.90 24.19 27.32
CA HIS A 550 34.41 22.84 27.55
C HIS A 550 32.91 22.83 27.83
N VAL A 551 32.27 21.68 27.61
CA VAL A 551 30.85 21.45 27.89
C VAL A 551 30.71 20.10 28.60
N VAL A 552 29.88 20.07 29.64
CA VAL A 552 29.56 18.85 30.39
C VAL A 552 28.51 18.06 29.61
N LEU A 553 28.81 16.80 29.28
CA LEU A 553 27.92 15.97 28.45
C LEU A 553 26.55 15.73 29.08
N ALA A 554 26.47 15.61 30.41
CA ALA A 554 25.21 15.46 31.11
C ALA A 554 24.24 16.63 30.84
N HIS A 555 24.75 17.86 30.77
CA HIS A 555 23.92 19.04 30.46
C HIS A 555 23.43 19.00 29.00
N LEU A 556 24.27 18.56 28.05
CA LEU A 556 23.86 18.41 26.65
C LEU A 556 22.78 17.34 26.48
N VAL A 557 22.89 16.22 27.21
CA VAL A 557 21.88 15.15 27.20
C VAL A 557 20.53 15.68 27.67
N GLU A 558 20.53 16.44 28.77
CA GLU A 558 19.33 17.06 29.34
C GLU A 558 18.74 18.13 28.41
N GLU A 559 19.57 19.03 27.89
CA GLU A 559 19.18 20.12 26.98
C GLU A 559 18.57 19.60 25.67
N LEU A 560 19.16 18.54 25.10
CA LEU A 560 18.71 17.91 23.87
C LEU A 560 17.55 16.94 24.07
N ALA A 561 17.21 16.62 25.33
CA ALA A 561 16.24 15.61 25.74
C ALA A 561 16.42 14.27 24.98
N MET A 562 17.66 13.76 24.96
CA MET A 562 18.06 12.63 24.11
C MET A 562 18.68 11.50 24.93
N ASP A 563 18.60 10.27 24.41
CA ASP A 563 19.33 9.13 24.99
C ASP A 563 20.86 9.44 25.03
N PRO A 564 21.53 9.29 26.19
CA PRO A 564 22.96 9.50 26.33
C PRO A 564 23.80 8.75 25.28
N ARG A 565 23.37 7.56 24.85
CA ARG A 565 24.07 6.76 23.84
C ARG A 565 24.13 7.46 22.49
N LEU A 566 23.07 8.16 22.09
CA LEU A 566 23.03 8.88 20.81
C LEU A 566 23.92 10.13 20.87
N VAL A 567 23.91 10.85 21.99
CA VAL A 567 24.81 11.98 22.23
C VAL A 567 26.27 11.50 22.21
N MET A 568 26.59 10.39 22.88
CA MET A 568 27.94 9.83 22.85
C MET A 568 28.39 9.40 21.45
N ARG A 569 27.49 8.86 20.61
CA ARG A 569 27.78 8.59 19.19
C ARG A 569 28.07 9.87 18.42
N ALA A 570 27.26 10.91 18.61
CA ALA A 570 27.51 12.24 18.02
C ALA A 570 28.86 12.83 18.43
N VAL A 571 29.25 12.68 19.71
CA VAL A 571 30.56 13.09 20.21
C VAL A 571 31.69 12.30 19.53
N GLY A 572 31.55 10.98 19.42
CA GLY A 572 32.52 10.14 18.72
C GLY A 572 32.76 10.61 17.28
N GLU A 573 31.68 10.81 16.50
CA GLU A 573 31.76 11.31 15.13
C GLU A 573 32.41 12.71 15.04
N LEU A 574 32.16 13.59 16.02
CA LEU A 574 32.78 14.91 16.06
C LEU A 574 34.27 14.88 16.42
N LEU A 575 34.70 14.01 17.32
CA LEU A 575 36.12 13.85 17.68
C LEU A 575 36.95 13.29 16.53
N GLU A 576 36.36 12.43 15.70
CA GLU A 576 36.99 11.93 14.47
C GLU A 576 37.15 13.04 13.42
N ALA A 577 36.16 13.93 13.30
CA ALA A 577 36.16 15.02 12.34
C ALA A 577 36.99 16.26 12.78
N ASP A 578 36.96 16.62 14.07
CA ASP A 578 37.65 17.80 14.62
C ASP A 578 38.71 17.37 15.65
N ARG A 579 39.98 17.35 15.21
CA ARG A 579 41.14 16.97 16.02
C ARG A 579 41.43 17.94 17.18
N GLU A 580 40.83 19.12 17.19
CA GLU A 580 40.96 20.08 18.29
C GLU A 580 40.05 19.73 19.47
N LEU A 581 39.01 18.91 19.26
CA LEU A 581 38.15 18.44 20.33
C LEU A 581 38.77 17.23 21.04
N ALA A 582 38.51 17.12 22.34
CA ALA A 582 38.89 15.98 23.16
C ALA A 582 37.78 15.68 24.17
N LEU A 583 37.50 14.40 24.38
CA LEU A 583 36.66 13.93 25.47
C LEU A 583 37.54 13.65 26.69
N LEU A 584 37.25 14.31 27.81
CA LEU A 584 37.99 14.18 29.06
C LEU A 584 37.04 13.83 30.20
N GLU A 585 37.56 13.15 31.22
CA GLU A 585 36.86 12.92 32.47
C GLU A 585 37.45 13.80 33.57
N VAL A 586 36.64 14.67 34.17
CA VAL A 586 37.07 15.62 35.21
C VAL A 586 36.12 15.51 36.39
N GLY A 587 36.63 15.02 37.53
CA GLY A 587 35.82 14.85 38.74
C GLY A 587 34.65 13.88 38.56
N GLY A 588 34.82 12.80 37.79
CA GLY A 588 33.78 11.82 37.48
C GLY A 588 32.73 12.30 36.48
N ARG A 589 32.92 13.46 35.85
CA ARG A 589 32.04 13.99 34.80
C ARG A 589 32.75 13.96 33.45
N GLN A 590 32.04 13.51 32.43
CA GLN A 590 32.54 13.56 31.06
C GLN A 590 32.31 14.95 30.46
N ILE A 591 33.37 15.53 29.90
CA ILE A 591 33.35 16.83 29.24
C ILE A 591 33.94 16.73 27.83
N ILE A 592 33.35 17.44 26.88
CA ILE A 592 34.01 17.75 25.61
C ILE A 592 34.78 19.04 25.82
N LYS A 593 36.06 19.07 25.44
CA LYS A 593 36.93 20.24 25.57
C LYS A 593 37.64 20.52 24.26
N ARG A 594 37.67 21.80 23.83
CA ARG A 594 38.54 22.26 22.74
C ARG A 594 39.96 22.50 23.27
N LYS A 595 40.99 22.01 22.58
CA LYS A 595 42.40 22.15 22.98
C LYS A 595 42.81 23.64 23.05
N ARG A 596 43.74 23.96 23.95
CA ARG A 596 44.44 25.25 23.99
C ARG A 596 45.69 25.07 23.11
N LEU A 597 45.58 25.36 21.82
CA LEU A 597 46.75 25.47 20.93
C LEU A 597 47.49 26.77 21.21
#